data_AF-A0A6J7JL94-F1
#
_entry.id   AF-A0A6J7JL94-F1
#
_cell.length_a   1.000
_cell.length_b   1.000
_cell.length_c   1.000
_cell.angle_alpha   90.00
_cell.angle_beta   90.00
_cell.angle_gamma   90.00
#
_symmetry.space_group_name_H-M   'P 1'
#
loop_
_entity.id
_entity.type
_entity.pdbx_description
1 polymer ?
#
loop_
_entity_poly.entity_id
_entity_poly.type
_entity_poly.pdbx_seq_one_letter_code
_entity_poly.pdbx_strand_id
1 'polypeptide(L)'
;MWRSPRLTGGRQTATIATRATRSVAADWEPTVTVSTKGWNEGAYLFRLAATDGSASYVPLTVRSKSTAGKVVIANAVLTWQAYNTWGGSSTYTSTDDGGSFSTRAYAASFDRPYVKGKGTGKFLSYELPVILRAERLGIPLAYETVLDVATRPGLLKGARGYVSLGHDEYWTASERDAVESARDAGTNLAFLGANVSYWQVRLRAGPLGTNRVMDVYKSRTADPVKGNRATVLFRDVGRGENLMTGQFYECYPAKGDYTVINPGFFLFRGTGAVKGSTYRGVLEVEVDRAQVTASTPRPLQVVARSRTTCGSTSTWSTSSYYTVKSGAGVFSTGSMGWILRGLGAASSKRSANFVGTVTDNVLREMAKGPMGLSHPAVNNLDSLSLGG
;
A
#
# COMPACT_ATOMS: atom_id res chain seq x y z
N MET A 1 -18.42 -17.29 10.91
CA MET A 1 -17.66 -16.44 11.85
C MET A 1 -17.17 -17.32 12.99
N TRP A 2 -15.86 -17.46 13.18
CA TRP A 2 -15.28 -18.24 14.27
C TRP A 2 -15.35 -17.45 15.60
N ARG A 3 -15.47 -18.16 16.73
CA ARG A 3 -15.47 -17.57 18.08
C ARG A 3 -14.72 -18.49 19.03
N SER A 4 -13.84 -17.93 19.87
CA SER A 4 -13.21 -18.67 20.95
C SER A 4 -14.18 -18.93 22.11
N PRO A 5 -13.88 -19.89 23.00
CA PRO A 5 -14.38 -19.87 24.37
C PRO A 5 -14.02 -18.56 25.09
N ARG A 6 -14.61 -18.32 26.27
CA ARG A 6 -14.14 -17.25 27.16
C ARG A 6 -12.71 -17.56 27.59
N LEU A 7 -11.84 -16.55 27.50
CA LEU A 7 -10.44 -16.63 27.89
C LEU A 7 -10.22 -15.73 29.09
N THR A 8 -9.44 -16.20 30.06
CA THR A 8 -9.00 -15.37 31.18
C THR A 8 -7.91 -14.43 30.67
N GLY A 9 -8.20 -13.14 30.64
CA GLY A 9 -7.22 -12.09 30.33
C GLY A 9 -6.64 -11.48 31.61
N GLY A 10 -5.49 -10.83 31.48
CA GLY A 10 -4.87 -10.04 32.53
C GLY A 10 -4.37 -8.71 31.97
N ARG A 11 -4.27 -7.69 32.82
CA ARG A 11 -3.65 -6.42 32.44
C ARG A 11 -2.14 -6.64 32.27
N GLN A 12 -1.64 -6.40 31.07
CA GLN A 12 -0.20 -6.40 30.76
C GLN A 12 0.20 -5.02 30.26
N THR A 13 1.20 -4.41 30.91
CA THR A 13 1.65 -3.04 30.58
C THR A 13 3.15 -2.95 30.35
N ALA A 14 3.89 -4.05 30.56
CA ALA A 14 5.33 -4.07 30.38
C ALA A 14 5.71 -3.80 28.92
N THR A 15 6.80 -3.06 28.73
CA THR A 15 7.33 -2.68 27.42
C THR A 15 8.84 -2.87 27.38
N ILE A 16 9.35 -3.22 26.19
CA ILE A 16 10.79 -3.23 25.91
C ILE A 16 11.10 -1.97 25.11
N ALA A 17 11.88 -1.06 25.72
CA ALA A 17 12.41 0.11 25.05
C ALA A 17 13.83 -0.16 24.53
N THR A 18 14.07 0.05 23.23
CA THR A 18 15.40 -0.05 22.63
C THR A 18 15.97 1.35 22.42
N ARG A 19 16.88 1.78 23.30
CA ARG A 19 17.45 3.14 23.29
C ARG A 19 18.12 3.51 21.96
N ALA A 20 18.88 2.60 21.37
CA ALA A 20 19.64 2.85 20.14
C ALA A 20 18.74 3.24 18.95
N THR A 21 17.55 2.65 18.85
CA THR A 21 16.58 2.90 17.77
C THR A 21 15.37 3.70 18.24
N ARG A 22 15.31 4.07 19.52
CA ARG A 22 14.16 4.74 20.17
C ARG A 22 12.83 4.03 19.89
N SER A 23 12.88 2.71 19.76
CA SER A 23 11.73 1.87 19.42
C SER A 23 11.18 1.18 20.65
N VAL A 24 9.89 0.88 20.63
CA VAL A 24 9.17 0.21 21.72
C VAL A 24 8.49 -1.06 21.22
N ALA A 25 8.48 -2.09 22.03
CA ALA A 25 7.71 -3.33 21.85
C ALA A 25 6.92 -3.64 23.13
N ALA A 26 5.87 -4.44 23.00
CA ALA A 26 5.16 -5.01 24.13
C ALA A 26 5.97 -6.17 24.70
N ASP A 27 6.13 -6.20 26.02
CA ASP A 27 6.74 -7.32 26.76
C ASP A 27 5.64 -8.15 27.40
N TRP A 28 4.75 -8.69 26.56
CA TRP A 28 3.53 -9.34 27.01
C TRP A 28 3.59 -10.83 26.76
N GLU A 29 3.14 -11.60 27.75
CA GLU A 29 2.97 -13.03 27.66
C GLU A 29 1.75 -13.38 26.76
N PRO A 30 1.86 -14.39 25.88
CA PRO A 30 0.75 -14.84 25.05
C PRO A 30 -0.44 -15.34 25.89
N THR A 31 -1.63 -14.77 25.70
CA THR A 31 -2.85 -15.28 26.35
C THR A 31 -3.37 -16.57 25.69
N VAL A 32 -3.29 -16.66 24.36
CA VAL A 32 -3.85 -17.78 23.59
C VAL A 32 -3.13 -17.93 22.25
N THR A 33 -3.02 -19.16 21.77
CA THR A 33 -2.66 -19.46 20.39
C THR A 33 -3.89 -19.92 19.61
N VAL A 34 -4.17 -19.26 18.48
CA VAL A 34 -5.30 -19.62 17.61
C VAL A 34 -4.77 -20.30 16.36
N SER A 35 -5.15 -21.57 16.15
CA SER A 35 -4.85 -22.26 14.90
C SER A 35 -5.75 -21.75 13.78
N THR A 36 -5.16 -21.37 12.66
CA THR A 36 -5.86 -21.02 11.42
C THR A 36 -6.06 -22.24 10.51
N LYS A 37 -5.79 -23.46 11.00
CA LYS A 37 -5.99 -24.69 10.24
C LYS A 37 -7.46 -24.81 9.81
N GLY A 38 -7.68 -25.03 8.52
CA GLY A 38 -9.03 -25.15 7.94
C GLY A 38 -9.71 -23.81 7.64
N TRP A 39 -9.06 -22.68 7.92
CA TRP A 39 -9.58 -21.38 7.48
C TRP A 39 -9.29 -21.19 5.99
N ASN A 40 -10.19 -20.52 5.30
CA ASN A 40 -9.95 -20.12 3.92
C ASN A 40 -8.83 -19.06 3.90
N GLU A 41 -8.03 -19.07 2.84
CA GLU A 41 -7.13 -17.95 2.54
C GLU A 41 -7.93 -16.65 2.42
N GLY A 42 -7.40 -15.54 2.95
CA GLY A 42 -8.16 -14.29 3.04
C GLY A 42 -7.63 -13.31 4.07
N ALA A 43 -8.22 -12.11 4.07
CA ALA A 43 -8.01 -11.12 5.10
C ALA A 43 -9.12 -11.23 6.18
N TYR A 44 -8.68 -11.31 7.43
CA TYR A 44 -9.54 -11.47 8.60
C TYR A 44 -9.31 -10.32 9.57
N LEU A 45 -10.33 -10.08 10.41
CA LEU A 45 -10.24 -9.14 11.50
C LEU A 45 -10.71 -9.82 12.79
N PHE A 46 -9.79 -10.14 13.69
CA PHE A 46 -10.18 -10.58 15.03
C PHE A 46 -10.76 -9.41 15.80
N ARG A 47 -11.88 -9.65 16.48
CA ARG A 47 -12.43 -8.74 17.48
C ARG A 47 -12.15 -9.33 18.86
N LEU A 48 -11.28 -8.68 19.61
CA LEU A 48 -11.04 -8.96 21.02
C LEU A 48 -12.11 -8.22 21.82
N ALA A 49 -12.96 -8.95 22.54
CA ALA A 49 -14.08 -8.38 23.28
C ALA A 49 -13.97 -8.76 24.76
N ALA A 50 -13.96 -7.76 25.64
CA ALA A 50 -13.91 -7.94 27.08
C ALA A 50 -15.31 -7.91 27.70
N THR A 51 -15.42 -8.39 28.94
CA THR A 51 -16.68 -8.47 29.69
C THR A 51 -17.22 -7.10 30.12
N ASP A 52 -16.35 -6.08 30.19
CA ASP A 52 -16.71 -4.69 30.48
C ASP A 52 -17.24 -3.93 29.25
N GLY A 53 -17.42 -4.62 28.11
CA GLY A 53 -17.90 -4.04 26.86
C GLY A 53 -16.80 -3.41 26.00
N SER A 54 -15.57 -3.31 26.49
CA SER A 54 -14.45 -2.82 25.69
C SER A 54 -14.09 -3.80 24.57
N ALA A 55 -13.57 -3.26 23.45
CA ALA A 55 -13.15 -4.07 22.32
C ALA A 55 -12.00 -3.45 21.55
N SER A 56 -11.13 -4.32 21.04
CA SER A 56 -10.06 -4.00 20.10
C SER A 56 -10.05 -5.01 18.95
N TYR A 57 -9.25 -4.73 17.93
CA TYR A 57 -9.17 -5.54 16.74
C TYR A 57 -7.72 -5.93 16.43
N VAL A 58 -7.56 -7.06 15.74
CA VAL A 58 -6.26 -7.51 15.21
C VAL A 58 -6.46 -7.99 13.77
N PRO A 59 -5.95 -7.25 12.76
CA PRO A 59 -5.94 -7.72 11.38
C PRO A 59 -5.07 -8.98 11.28
N LEU A 60 -5.53 -9.95 10.49
CA LEU A 60 -4.80 -11.18 10.20
C LEU A 60 -4.94 -11.50 8.71
N THR A 61 -3.83 -11.82 8.06
CA THR A 61 -3.86 -12.39 6.71
C THR A 61 -3.63 -13.89 6.81
N VAL A 62 -4.64 -14.69 6.43
CA VAL A 62 -4.47 -16.12 6.21
C VAL A 62 -3.93 -16.27 4.79
N ARG A 63 -2.63 -16.53 4.73
CA ARG A 63 -1.85 -16.54 3.50
C ARG A 63 -2.31 -17.61 2.53
N SER A 64 -2.13 -17.33 1.26
CA SER A 64 -2.40 -18.29 0.20
C SER A 64 -1.34 -19.39 0.11
N LYS A 65 -1.79 -20.60 -0.25
CA LYS A 65 -0.85 -21.72 -0.50
C LYS A 65 0.02 -21.47 -1.74
N SER A 66 -0.55 -20.81 -2.74
CA SER A 66 0.10 -20.42 -3.99
C SER A 66 -0.55 -19.16 -4.53
N THR A 67 0.26 -18.33 -5.21
CA THR A 67 -0.16 -17.11 -5.92
C THR A 67 -0.27 -17.33 -7.44
N ALA A 68 0.22 -18.47 -7.95
CA ALA A 68 0.26 -18.73 -9.37
C ALA A 68 -1.16 -18.75 -9.96
N GLY A 69 -1.37 -18.04 -11.07
CA GLY A 69 -2.67 -17.92 -11.70
C GLY A 69 -3.66 -16.97 -10.98
N LYS A 70 -3.24 -16.26 -9.93
CA LYS A 70 -4.12 -15.43 -9.08
C LYS A 70 -3.72 -13.96 -9.07
N VAL A 71 -4.67 -13.10 -8.71
CA VAL A 71 -4.42 -11.70 -8.35
C VAL A 71 -4.10 -11.64 -6.86
N VAL A 72 -2.89 -11.20 -6.53
CA VAL A 72 -2.38 -11.10 -5.16
C VAL A 72 -2.80 -9.76 -4.56
N ILE A 73 -3.53 -9.81 -3.46
CA ILE A 73 -3.81 -8.67 -2.59
C ILE A 73 -2.75 -8.65 -1.49
N ALA A 74 -1.92 -7.61 -1.46
CA ALA A 74 -0.84 -7.47 -0.49
C ALA A 74 -1.20 -6.45 0.59
N ASN A 75 -1.29 -6.89 1.85
CA ASN A 75 -1.56 -5.99 2.98
C ASN A 75 -0.29 -5.23 3.40
N ALA A 76 -0.37 -3.90 3.52
CA ALA A 76 0.75 -2.97 3.68
C ALA A 76 1.24 -2.85 5.14
N VAL A 77 1.51 -4.00 5.78
CA VAL A 77 1.76 -4.09 7.23
C VAL A 77 3.02 -3.33 7.70
N LEU A 78 4.01 -3.12 6.83
CA LEU A 78 5.17 -2.26 7.09
C LEU A 78 4.73 -0.80 7.29
N THR A 79 3.91 -0.29 6.38
CA THR A 79 3.32 1.04 6.49
C THR A 79 2.43 1.17 7.72
N TRP A 80 1.69 0.12 8.08
CA TRP A 80 0.89 0.16 9.31
C TRP A 80 1.76 0.33 10.56
N GLN A 81 2.90 -0.37 10.64
CA GLN A 81 3.83 -0.24 11.76
C GLN A 81 4.58 1.10 11.77
N ALA A 82 4.93 1.63 10.60
CA ALA A 82 5.61 2.92 10.49
C ALA A 82 4.84 4.05 11.19
N TYR A 83 3.52 4.02 11.07
CA TYR A 83 2.58 5.01 11.64
C TYR A 83 1.99 4.60 13.00
N ASN A 84 2.43 3.48 13.59
CA ASN A 84 1.91 3.01 14.86
C ASN A 84 2.60 3.76 16.02
N THR A 85 1.83 4.57 16.75
CA THR A 85 2.29 5.39 17.88
C THR A 85 2.09 4.70 19.23
N TRP A 86 1.71 3.41 19.25
CA TRP A 86 1.62 2.66 20.49
C TRP A 86 2.96 2.68 21.24
N GLY A 87 2.90 2.89 22.55
CA GLY A 87 4.08 3.02 23.42
C GLY A 87 4.80 4.36 23.31
N GLY A 88 4.15 5.40 22.77
CA GLY A 88 4.61 6.79 22.80
C GLY A 88 5.43 7.22 21.58
N SER A 89 5.86 6.30 20.71
CA SER A 89 6.70 6.65 19.56
C SER A 89 6.37 5.87 18.29
N SER A 90 6.62 6.51 17.15
CA SER A 90 6.50 5.98 15.79
C SER A 90 7.68 6.44 14.94
N THR A 91 7.71 6.05 13.67
CA THR A 91 8.77 6.46 12.73
C THR A 91 8.62 7.91 12.24
N TYR A 92 7.69 8.68 12.81
CA TYR A 92 7.45 10.08 12.47
C TYR A 92 7.38 11.01 13.69
N THR A 93 7.06 10.50 14.87
CA THR A 93 6.80 11.33 16.05
C THR A 93 7.03 10.53 17.33
N SER A 94 7.43 11.22 18.41
CA SER A 94 7.51 10.70 19.78
C SER A 94 6.83 11.65 20.76
N THR A 95 6.17 11.11 21.78
CA THR A 95 5.55 11.91 22.85
C THR A 95 6.57 12.52 23.81
N ASP A 96 7.81 12.04 23.81
CA ASP A 96 8.86 12.44 24.77
C ASP A 96 9.34 13.89 24.61
N ASP A 97 9.05 14.56 23.48
CA ASP A 97 9.44 15.95 23.22
C ASP A 97 8.35 16.79 22.53
N GLY A 98 7.09 16.44 22.75
CA GLY A 98 5.96 17.17 22.15
C GLY A 98 5.67 16.82 20.69
N GLY A 99 6.21 15.72 20.17
CA GLY A 99 5.79 15.15 18.90
C GLY A 99 6.74 15.37 17.72
N SER A 100 8.00 15.74 17.95
CA SER A 100 8.91 16.13 16.86
C SER A 100 9.36 14.96 15.97
N PHE A 101 9.70 15.28 14.72
CA PHE A 101 10.36 14.34 13.82
C PHE A 101 11.80 14.03 14.23
N SER A 102 12.48 14.94 14.96
CA SER A 102 13.87 14.75 15.40
C SER A 102 14.03 13.63 16.44
N THR A 103 12.97 13.33 17.20
CA THR A 103 12.92 12.31 18.26
C THR A 103 12.21 11.03 17.86
N ARG A 104 11.75 10.93 16.61
CA ARG A 104 11.13 9.72 16.04
C ARG A 104 11.95 8.45 16.32
N ALA A 105 11.26 7.31 16.30
CA ALA A 105 11.90 6.01 16.29
C ALA A 105 12.61 5.74 14.95
N TYR A 106 13.79 5.14 15.02
CA TYR A 106 14.53 4.62 13.87
C TYR A 106 14.20 3.14 13.56
N ALA A 107 13.32 2.53 14.35
CA ALA A 107 12.78 1.20 14.07
C ALA A 107 11.35 1.06 14.61
N ALA A 108 10.59 0.12 14.06
CA ALA A 108 9.26 -0.23 14.50
C ALA A 108 9.15 -1.75 14.71
N SER A 109 8.70 -2.17 15.90
CA SER A 109 8.44 -3.58 16.19
C SER A 109 7.05 -4.01 15.70
N PHE A 110 6.92 -5.26 15.25
CA PHE A 110 5.64 -5.93 15.03
C PHE A 110 5.09 -6.57 16.33
N ASP A 111 5.89 -6.64 17.39
CA ASP A 111 5.52 -7.19 18.70
C ASP A 111 4.81 -6.12 19.55
N ARG A 112 3.78 -5.49 18.98
CA ARG A 112 2.97 -4.45 19.65
C ARG A 112 1.60 -4.29 18.98
N PRO A 113 0.55 -3.91 19.73
CA PRO A 113 -0.76 -3.68 19.13
C PRO A 113 -0.77 -2.42 18.25
N TYR A 114 -1.70 -2.37 17.30
CA TYR A 114 -2.00 -1.13 16.59
C TYR A 114 -2.89 -0.24 17.49
N VAL A 115 -2.52 1.02 17.68
CA VAL A 115 -3.35 1.94 18.49
C VAL A 115 -4.49 2.57 17.67
N LYS A 116 -4.27 2.82 16.37
CA LYS A 116 -5.26 3.47 15.51
C LYS A 116 -6.42 2.53 15.15
N GLY A 117 -7.61 3.11 15.02
CA GLY A 117 -8.82 2.38 14.64
C GLY A 117 -9.18 1.25 15.60
N LYS A 118 -8.90 1.41 16.90
CA LYS A 118 -9.05 0.38 17.94
C LYS A 118 -8.32 -0.94 17.61
N GLY A 119 -7.16 -0.88 16.95
CA GLY A 119 -6.40 -2.08 16.58
C GLY A 119 -6.49 -2.47 15.11
N THR A 120 -7.38 -1.86 14.34
CA THR A 120 -7.50 -2.13 12.91
C THR A 120 -6.36 -1.53 12.07
N GLY A 121 -5.55 -0.64 12.64
CA GLY A 121 -4.47 0.01 11.91
C GLY A 121 -5.01 0.83 10.73
N LYS A 122 -4.48 0.58 9.53
CA LYS A 122 -4.97 1.18 8.27
C LYS A 122 -5.92 0.25 7.48
N PHE A 123 -6.19 -0.96 7.99
CA PHE A 123 -6.92 -2.02 7.27
C PHE A 123 -8.31 -1.58 6.80
N LEU A 124 -9.15 -1.07 7.70
CA LEU A 124 -10.55 -0.73 7.36
C LEU A 124 -10.67 0.39 6.32
N SER A 125 -9.74 1.35 6.32
CA SER A 125 -9.85 2.54 5.48
C SER A 125 -9.13 2.42 4.13
N TYR A 126 -8.03 1.65 4.07
CA TYR A 126 -7.16 1.60 2.88
C TYR A 126 -7.11 0.24 2.19
N GLU A 127 -7.68 -0.80 2.79
CA GLU A 127 -7.51 -2.17 2.28
C GLU A 127 -8.84 -2.91 2.13
N LEU A 128 -9.64 -2.94 3.19
CA LEU A 128 -10.92 -3.65 3.21
C LEU A 128 -11.86 -3.29 2.04
N PRO A 129 -12.00 -2.01 1.61
CA PRO A 129 -12.89 -1.68 0.50
C PRO A 129 -12.50 -2.36 -0.82
N VAL A 130 -11.21 -2.55 -1.09
CA VAL A 130 -10.74 -3.26 -2.29
C VAL A 130 -10.91 -4.77 -2.12
N ILE A 131 -10.59 -5.31 -0.93
CA ILE A 131 -10.75 -6.74 -0.63
C ILE A 131 -12.21 -7.19 -0.83
N LEU A 132 -13.17 -6.47 -0.24
CA LEU A 132 -14.59 -6.80 -0.37
C LEU A 132 -15.08 -6.75 -1.81
N ARG A 133 -14.50 -5.86 -2.63
CA ARG A 133 -14.83 -5.80 -4.07
C ARG A 133 -14.22 -6.97 -4.80
N ALA A 134 -12.93 -7.23 -4.62
CA ALA A 134 -12.21 -8.32 -5.25
C ALA A 134 -12.92 -9.67 -5.01
N GLU A 135 -13.34 -9.93 -3.78
CA GLU A 135 -14.06 -11.15 -3.40
C GLU A 135 -15.40 -11.31 -4.14
N ARG A 136 -16.12 -10.21 -4.37
CA ARG A 136 -17.39 -10.22 -5.12
C ARG A 136 -17.22 -10.46 -6.61
N LEU A 137 -16.01 -10.29 -7.17
CA LEU A 137 -15.77 -10.48 -8.60
C LEU A 137 -15.68 -11.95 -8.99
N GLY A 138 -15.48 -12.86 -8.03
CA GLY A 138 -15.31 -14.29 -8.28
C GLY A 138 -14.04 -14.63 -9.08
N ILE A 139 -13.05 -13.74 -9.07
CA ILE A 139 -11.75 -14.00 -9.71
C ILE A 139 -10.82 -14.81 -8.79
N PRO A 140 -9.83 -15.54 -9.33
CA PRO A 140 -8.84 -16.21 -8.50
C PRO A 140 -7.99 -15.20 -7.71
N LEU A 141 -8.10 -15.22 -6.39
CA LEU A 141 -7.37 -14.33 -5.47
C LEU A 141 -6.33 -15.10 -4.67
N ALA A 142 -5.24 -14.40 -4.36
CA ALA A 142 -4.30 -14.78 -3.33
C ALA A 142 -4.14 -13.63 -2.33
N TYR A 143 -3.85 -13.98 -1.08
CA TYR A 143 -3.70 -13.01 0.01
C TYR A 143 -2.35 -13.20 0.65
N GLU A 144 -1.58 -12.12 0.75
CA GLU A 144 -0.25 -12.11 1.35
C GLU A 144 -0.06 -10.77 2.07
N THR A 145 0.97 -10.69 2.92
CA THR A 145 1.44 -9.41 3.43
C THR A 145 2.69 -8.98 2.66
N VAL A 146 3.02 -7.69 2.70
CA VAL A 146 4.31 -7.20 2.15
C VAL A 146 5.53 -7.88 2.81
N LEU A 147 5.41 -8.37 4.05
CA LEU A 147 6.45 -9.18 4.69
C LEU A 147 6.64 -10.53 4.00
N ASP A 148 5.55 -11.18 3.59
CA ASP A 148 5.63 -12.46 2.88
C ASP A 148 6.33 -12.30 1.54
N VAL A 149 5.99 -11.23 0.81
CA VAL A 149 6.61 -10.87 -0.46
C VAL A 149 8.11 -10.60 -0.28
N ALA A 150 8.47 -9.87 0.79
CA ALA A 150 9.86 -9.56 1.11
C ALA A 150 10.71 -10.78 1.47
N THR A 151 10.11 -11.83 2.05
CA THR A 151 10.84 -12.90 2.76
C THR A 151 10.68 -14.29 2.16
N ARG A 152 9.81 -14.47 1.16
CA ARG A 152 9.59 -15.75 0.47
C ARG A 152 9.98 -15.61 -1.02
N PRO A 153 11.23 -15.92 -1.39
CA PRO A 153 11.67 -15.88 -2.78
C PRO A 153 10.75 -16.69 -3.70
N GLY A 154 10.42 -16.12 -4.86
CA GLY A 154 9.54 -16.77 -5.84
C GLY A 154 8.06 -16.77 -5.46
N LEU A 155 7.64 -16.13 -4.36
CA LEU A 155 6.23 -16.06 -3.95
C LEU A 155 5.33 -15.54 -5.06
N LEU A 156 5.79 -14.60 -5.88
CA LEU A 156 4.99 -14.00 -6.97
C LEU A 156 5.15 -14.72 -8.32
N LYS A 157 5.89 -15.83 -8.39
CA LYS A 157 6.14 -16.54 -9.65
C LYS A 157 4.81 -17.04 -10.24
N GLY A 158 4.48 -16.55 -11.44
CA GLY A 158 3.27 -16.93 -12.16
C GLY A 158 1.99 -16.25 -11.64
N ALA A 159 2.09 -15.27 -10.74
CA ALA A 159 0.95 -14.46 -10.34
C ALA A 159 0.39 -13.70 -11.55
N ARG A 160 -0.93 -13.57 -11.64
CA ARG A 160 -1.63 -12.82 -12.70
C ARG A 160 -1.59 -11.32 -12.43
N GLY A 161 -1.57 -10.93 -11.16
CA GLY A 161 -1.42 -9.54 -10.77
C GLY A 161 -0.97 -9.37 -9.33
N TYR A 162 -0.39 -8.21 -9.03
CA TYR A 162 -0.05 -7.73 -7.69
C TYR A 162 -0.75 -6.39 -7.43
N VAL A 163 -1.50 -6.30 -6.34
CA VAL A 163 -2.27 -5.11 -5.97
C VAL A 163 -1.68 -4.49 -4.71
N SER A 164 -1.08 -3.31 -4.88
CA SER A 164 -0.69 -2.39 -3.81
C SER A 164 -1.89 -1.54 -3.43
N LEU A 165 -2.20 -1.49 -2.14
CA LEU A 165 -3.41 -0.88 -1.60
C LEU A 165 -3.19 0.62 -1.28
N GLY A 166 -4.10 1.22 -0.51
CA GLY A 166 -4.32 2.67 -0.56
C GLY A 166 -3.25 3.56 0.06
N HIS A 167 -2.32 3.01 0.83
CA HIS A 167 -1.13 3.71 1.31
C HIS A 167 -0.07 2.65 1.65
N ASP A 168 0.86 2.44 0.72
CA ASP A 168 1.90 1.41 0.81
C ASP A 168 3.30 2.04 0.62
N GLU A 169 3.73 2.81 1.62
CA GLU A 169 4.88 3.73 1.57
C GLU A 169 6.22 3.07 1.89
N TYR A 170 6.23 2.04 2.75
CA TYR A 170 7.45 1.43 3.29
C TYR A 170 7.68 0.06 2.71
N TRP A 171 8.75 -0.07 1.92
CA TRP A 171 9.05 -1.29 1.18
C TRP A 171 10.47 -1.75 1.49
N THR A 172 10.66 -3.07 1.58
CA THR A 172 12.02 -3.62 1.61
C THR A 172 12.62 -3.65 0.21
N ALA A 173 13.95 -3.65 0.11
CA ALA A 173 14.61 -3.84 -1.19
C ALA A 173 14.21 -5.20 -1.83
N SER A 174 14.08 -6.27 -1.04
CA SER A 174 13.71 -7.60 -1.54
C SER A 174 12.26 -7.69 -2.00
N GLU A 175 11.35 -6.98 -1.33
CA GLU A 175 9.97 -6.83 -1.80
C GLU A 175 9.92 -6.10 -3.14
N ARG A 176 10.65 -4.98 -3.26
CA ARG A 176 10.76 -4.23 -4.51
C ARG A 176 11.32 -5.11 -5.64
N ASP A 177 12.37 -5.88 -5.36
CA ASP A 177 12.96 -6.84 -6.31
C ASP A 177 11.95 -7.91 -6.73
N ALA A 178 11.18 -8.47 -5.79
CA ALA A 178 10.20 -9.51 -6.07
C ALA A 178 9.06 -9.00 -6.98
N VAL A 179 8.56 -7.79 -6.72
CA VAL A 179 7.48 -7.18 -7.50
C VAL A 179 7.96 -6.76 -8.90
N GLU A 180 9.15 -6.15 -9.02
CA GLU A 180 9.75 -5.81 -10.30
C GLU A 180 10.05 -7.07 -11.14
N SER A 181 10.59 -8.12 -10.52
CA SER A 181 10.85 -9.40 -11.19
C SER A 181 9.56 -10.07 -11.65
N ALA A 182 8.48 -9.99 -10.87
CA ALA A 182 7.18 -10.52 -11.26
C ALA A 182 6.61 -9.77 -12.47
N ARG A 183 6.70 -8.43 -12.48
CA ARG A 183 6.32 -7.60 -13.64
C ARG A 183 7.10 -8.00 -14.88
N ASP A 184 8.41 -8.16 -14.74
CA ASP A 184 9.28 -8.51 -15.86
C ASP A 184 9.07 -9.96 -16.34
N ALA A 185 8.33 -10.77 -15.56
CA ALA A 185 7.85 -12.11 -15.92
C ALA A 185 6.36 -12.17 -16.34
N GLY A 186 5.67 -11.03 -16.49
CA GLY A 186 4.31 -10.95 -17.02
C GLY A 186 3.20 -10.73 -15.97
N THR A 187 3.54 -10.58 -14.69
CA THR A 187 2.57 -10.23 -13.65
C THR A 187 2.17 -8.76 -13.76
N ASN A 188 0.88 -8.47 -13.84
CA ASN A 188 0.40 -7.09 -13.85
C ASN A 188 0.56 -6.41 -12.49
N LEU A 189 0.75 -5.09 -12.47
CA LEU A 189 0.80 -4.32 -11.22
C LEU A 189 -0.34 -3.30 -11.17
N ALA A 190 -0.99 -3.18 -10.01
CA ALA A 190 -1.96 -2.13 -9.74
C ALA A 190 -1.60 -1.40 -8.44
N PHE A 191 -1.35 -0.11 -8.55
CA PHE A 191 -1.09 0.79 -7.42
C PHE A 191 -2.32 1.65 -7.18
N LEU A 192 -3.14 1.25 -6.21
CA LEU A 192 -4.44 1.87 -5.91
C LEU A 192 -4.35 2.97 -4.84
N GLY A 193 -3.18 3.59 -4.72
CA GLY A 193 -2.85 4.62 -3.74
C GLY A 193 -1.90 5.67 -4.32
N ALA A 194 -1.18 6.35 -3.43
CA ALA A 194 -0.06 7.24 -3.73
C ALA A 194 1.04 7.05 -2.69
N ASN A 195 2.17 7.72 -2.87
CA ASN A 195 3.35 7.63 -2.01
C ASN A 195 3.84 6.18 -1.88
N VAL A 196 3.77 5.43 -2.98
CA VAL A 196 4.09 4.00 -2.99
C VAL A 196 5.59 3.78 -3.03
N SER A 197 6.09 2.87 -2.19
CA SER A 197 7.51 2.49 -2.17
C SER A 197 8.44 3.70 -2.05
N TYR A 198 8.07 4.67 -1.23
CA TYR A 198 8.82 5.91 -1.02
C TYR A 198 10.05 5.66 -0.15
N TRP A 199 9.86 5.02 1.01
CA TRP A 199 10.94 4.70 1.94
C TRP A 199 11.42 3.26 1.76
N GLN A 200 12.73 3.11 1.59
CA GLN A 200 13.38 1.81 1.73
C GLN A 200 13.54 1.45 3.21
N VAL A 201 13.11 0.25 3.59
CA VAL A 201 13.24 -0.29 4.94
C VAL A 201 14.03 -1.59 4.97
N ARG A 202 14.46 -2.00 6.17
CA ARG A 202 15.11 -3.30 6.39
C ARG A 202 14.39 -4.08 7.48
N LEU A 203 14.37 -5.40 7.34
CA LEU A 203 13.85 -6.32 8.33
C LEU A 203 14.99 -6.95 9.12
N ARG A 204 14.77 -7.13 10.43
CA ARG A 204 15.66 -7.89 11.31
C ARG A 204 14.87 -8.71 12.31
N ALA A 205 15.58 -9.61 12.99
CA ALA A 205 15.00 -10.37 14.09
C ALA A 205 14.62 -9.47 15.27
N GLY A 206 13.60 -9.91 16.00
CA GLY A 206 13.19 -9.40 17.30
C GLY A 206 12.98 -10.57 18.27
N PRO A 207 12.50 -10.30 19.49
CA PRO A 207 12.34 -11.32 20.53
C PRO A 207 11.46 -12.51 20.10
N LEU A 208 10.44 -12.26 19.28
CA LEU A 208 9.49 -13.29 18.83
C LEU A 208 9.86 -13.93 17.47
N GLY A 209 11.09 -13.73 16.98
CA GLY A 209 11.63 -14.41 15.80
C GLY A 209 12.15 -13.49 14.70
N THR A 210 12.28 -14.02 13.48
CA THR A 210 12.80 -13.29 12.31
C THR A 210 11.77 -12.29 11.78
N ASN A 211 12.25 -11.20 11.17
CA ASN A 211 11.42 -10.19 10.49
C ASN A 211 10.37 -9.52 11.41
N ARG A 212 10.68 -9.41 12.71
CA ARG A 212 9.81 -8.80 13.72
C ARG A 212 10.09 -7.33 13.97
N VAL A 213 11.19 -6.79 13.43
CA VAL A 213 11.51 -5.36 13.53
C VAL A 213 11.86 -4.79 12.16
N MET A 214 11.24 -3.65 11.86
CA MET A 214 11.49 -2.84 10.66
C MET A 214 12.40 -1.67 11.04
N ASP A 215 13.64 -1.65 10.55
CA ASP A 215 14.55 -0.51 10.66
C ASP A 215 14.23 0.54 9.58
N VAL A 216 14.21 1.81 9.99
CA VAL A 216 13.85 2.96 9.14
C VAL A 216 14.42 4.26 9.71
N TYR A 217 15.63 4.60 9.29
CA TYR A 217 16.34 5.76 9.81
C TYR A 217 15.93 7.07 9.12
N LYS A 218 15.49 7.03 7.85
CA LYS A 218 15.15 8.21 7.04
C LYS A 218 16.30 9.23 6.97
N SER A 219 17.55 8.74 7.04
CA SER A 219 18.74 9.58 7.05
C SER A 219 19.98 8.73 6.74
N ARG A 220 20.77 9.14 5.74
CA ARG A 220 22.05 8.48 5.41
C ARG A 220 23.08 8.61 6.53
N THR A 221 23.05 9.70 7.28
CA THR A 221 24.03 9.95 8.34
C THR A 221 23.72 9.10 9.56
N ALA A 222 22.45 9.04 9.97
CA ALA A 222 22.01 8.28 11.14
C ALA A 222 21.99 6.75 10.89
N ASP A 223 21.79 6.31 9.65
CA ASP A 223 21.73 4.88 9.35
C ASP A 223 23.11 4.21 9.49
N PRO A 224 23.27 3.18 10.33
CA PRO A 224 24.54 2.44 10.42
C PRO A 224 24.89 1.67 9.14
N VAL A 225 23.89 1.30 8.33
CA VAL A 225 24.09 0.61 7.05
C VAL A 225 24.16 1.63 5.91
N LYS A 226 25.25 1.59 5.15
CA LYS A 226 25.53 2.54 4.06
C LYS A 226 25.22 1.94 2.67
N GLY A 227 25.40 2.77 1.64
CA GLY A 227 25.24 2.37 0.24
C GLY A 227 23.78 2.25 -0.19
N ASN A 228 23.51 1.26 -1.06
CA ASN A 228 22.19 0.99 -1.64
C ASN A 228 21.21 0.32 -0.66
N ARG A 229 21.69 -0.17 0.49
CA ARG A 229 20.88 -0.75 1.56
C ARG A 229 20.48 0.23 2.65
N ALA A 230 20.89 1.50 2.54
CA ALA A 230 20.46 2.54 3.48
C ALA A 230 18.93 2.68 3.48
N THR A 231 18.36 2.98 4.65
CA THR A 231 16.92 3.19 4.86
C THR A 231 16.57 4.66 4.63
N VAL A 232 16.61 5.03 3.35
CA VAL A 232 16.33 6.37 2.84
C VAL A 232 15.29 6.27 1.74
N LEU A 233 15.05 7.36 1.00
CA LEU A 233 14.15 7.28 -0.13
C LEU A 233 14.70 6.30 -1.18
N PHE A 234 13.82 5.54 -1.80
CA PHE A 234 14.21 4.63 -2.88
C PHE A 234 14.89 5.38 -4.04
N ARG A 235 14.44 6.59 -4.35
CA ARG A 235 15.09 7.46 -5.34
C ARG A 235 16.54 7.84 -4.97
N ASP A 236 16.85 7.98 -3.68
CA ASP A 236 18.19 8.36 -3.22
C ASP A 236 19.20 7.22 -3.37
N VAL A 237 18.74 5.98 -3.52
CA VAL A 237 19.56 4.78 -3.82
C VAL A 237 19.47 4.36 -5.29
N GLY A 238 19.02 5.27 -6.18
CA GLY A 238 18.95 5.04 -7.62
C GLY A 238 17.76 4.20 -8.08
N ARG A 239 16.76 3.99 -7.22
CA ARG A 239 15.59 3.14 -7.48
C ARG A 239 14.28 3.91 -7.36
N GLY A 240 14.17 5.05 -8.03
CA GLY A 240 12.99 5.92 -7.99
C GLY A 240 11.65 5.16 -8.12
N GLU A 241 10.64 5.67 -7.45
CA GLU A 241 9.27 5.12 -7.42
C GLU A 241 8.73 4.97 -8.85
N ASN A 242 9.01 5.97 -9.70
CA ASN A 242 8.59 6.02 -11.09
C ASN A 242 9.06 4.83 -11.93
N LEU A 243 10.19 4.20 -11.59
CA LEU A 243 10.69 3.00 -12.30
C LEU A 243 9.75 1.80 -12.17
N MET A 244 8.94 1.75 -11.11
CA MET A 244 7.96 0.70 -10.88
C MET A 244 6.52 1.20 -11.06
N THR A 245 6.18 2.37 -10.56
CA THR A 245 4.79 2.88 -10.59
C THR A 245 4.47 3.70 -11.84
N GLY A 246 5.49 4.16 -12.58
CA GLY A 246 5.35 5.15 -13.64
C GLY A 246 5.17 6.60 -13.13
N GLN A 247 5.19 6.81 -11.82
CA GLN A 247 4.90 8.11 -11.19
C GLN A 247 5.88 8.43 -10.06
N PHE A 248 6.18 9.71 -9.85
CA PHE A 248 6.86 10.17 -8.64
C PHE A 248 5.84 10.56 -7.59
N TYR A 249 6.19 10.36 -6.31
CA TYR A 249 5.48 11.06 -5.23
C TYR A 249 5.55 12.57 -5.45
N GLU A 250 4.40 13.22 -5.41
CA GLU A 250 4.26 14.63 -5.72
C GLU A 250 4.03 15.46 -4.45
N CYS A 251 3.03 15.11 -3.63
CA CYS A 251 2.63 16.01 -2.55
C CYS A 251 1.81 15.41 -1.41
N TYR A 252 2.06 15.97 -0.22
CA TYR A 252 1.19 16.03 0.96
C TYR A 252 1.22 17.48 1.55
N PRO A 253 0.11 18.02 2.10
CA PRO A 253 -1.26 17.52 1.98
C PRO A 253 -1.86 17.92 0.63
N ALA A 254 -2.45 16.95 -0.05
CA ALA A 254 -3.11 17.13 -1.34
C ALA A 254 -4.63 17.09 -1.21
N LYS A 255 -5.30 17.93 -2.00
CA LYS A 255 -6.77 17.95 -2.10
C LYS A 255 -7.22 18.37 -3.50
N GLY A 256 -8.08 17.59 -4.11
CA GLY A 256 -8.66 17.90 -5.40
C GLY A 256 -9.69 16.90 -5.90
N ASP A 257 -10.15 17.15 -7.11
CA ASP A 257 -11.09 16.30 -7.82
C ASP A 257 -10.36 15.55 -8.94
N TYR A 258 -10.74 14.29 -9.16
CA TYR A 258 -10.16 13.47 -10.21
C TYR A 258 -10.75 13.83 -11.57
N THR A 259 -9.93 14.11 -12.58
CA THR A 259 -10.37 14.56 -13.90
C THR A 259 -9.88 13.62 -15.02
N VAL A 260 -10.83 13.06 -15.77
CA VAL A 260 -10.56 12.14 -16.90
C VAL A 260 -10.09 12.92 -18.13
N ILE A 261 -8.98 12.51 -18.73
CA ILE A 261 -8.50 13.07 -20.01
C ILE A 261 -8.61 12.08 -21.18
N ASN A 262 -8.59 10.78 -20.90
CA ASN A 262 -8.72 9.73 -21.91
C ASN A 262 -9.90 8.79 -21.56
N PRO A 263 -11.15 9.13 -21.94
CA PRO A 263 -12.32 8.32 -21.61
C PRO A 263 -12.34 6.95 -22.31
N GLY A 264 -11.62 6.80 -23.44
CA GLY A 264 -11.50 5.54 -24.18
C GLY A 264 -10.54 4.52 -23.52
N PHE A 265 -9.91 4.87 -22.41
CA PHE A 265 -9.05 3.95 -21.67
C PHE A 265 -9.83 2.71 -21.21
N PHE A 266 -9.29 1.52 -21.46
CA PHE A 266 -10.03 0.26 -21.31
C PHE A 266 -10.58 0.03 -19.89
N LEU A 267 -9.89 0.51 -18.85
CA LEU A 267 -10.36 0.40 -17.46
C LEU A 267 -11.52 1.34 -17.13
N PHE A 268 -11.80 2.34 -17.96
CA PHE A 268 -12.96 3.25 -17.80
C PHE A 268 -14.23 2.71 -18.46
N ARG A 269 -14.18 1.53 -19.09
CA ARG A 269 -15.36 0.86 -19.66
C ARG A 269 -16.47 0.71 -18.63
N GLY A 270 -17.69 1.11 -19.00
CA GLY A 270 -18.87 1.02 -18.13
C GLY A 270 -18.97 2.11 -17.05
N THR A 271 -18.06 3.08 -17.03
CA THR A 271 -18.14 4.21 -16.09
C THR A 271 -19.05 5.35 -16.56
N GLY A 272 -19.29 5.44 -17.88
CA GLY A 272 -19.93 6.59 -18.51
C GLY A 272 -19.08 7.86 -18.53
N ALA A 273 -17.78 7.77 -18.20
CA ALA A 273 -16.89 8.93 -18.21
C ALA A 273 -16.70 9.48 -19.62
N VAL A 274 -16.80 10.80 -19.75
CA VAL A 274 -16.38 11.56 -20.94
C VAL A 274 -15.15 12.41 -20.60
N LYS A 275 -14.43 12.89 -21.62
CA LYS A 275 -13.30 13.80 -21.42
C LYS A 275 -13.74 15.02 -20.59
N GLY A 276 -12.99 15.34 -19.54
CA GLY A 276 -13.31 16.39 -18.59
C GLY A 276 -14.26 15.98 -17.45
N SER A 277 -14.71 14.72 -17.40
CA SER A 277 -15.50 14.23 -16.25
C SER A 277 -14.69 14.37 -14.96
N THR A 278 -15.31 14.98 -13.96
CA THR A 278 -14.73 15.16 -12.62
C THR A 278 -15.39 14.24 -11.59
N TYR A 279 -14.59 13.76 -10.63
CA TYR A 279 -15.03 12.93 -9.51
C TYR A 279 -14.51 13.52 -8.21
N ARG A 280 -15.45 14.06 -7.43
CA ARG A 280 -15.16 14.90 -6.28
C ARG A 280 -14.43 14.15 -5.19
N GLY A 281 -13.38 14.77 -4.63
CA GLY A 281 -12.65 14.31 -3.44
C GLY A 281 -11.86 13.01 -3.62
N VAL A 282 -11.69 12.54 -4.86
CA VAL A 282 -10.92 11.33 -5.13
C VAL A 282 -9.41 11.58 -5.01
N LEU A 283 -8.96 12.85 -5.06
CA LEU A 283 -7.55 13.21 -4.86
C LEU A 283 -7.31 13.75 -3.46
N GLU A 284 -6.81 12.89 -2.58
CA GLU A 284 -6.31 13.20 -1.25
C GLU A 284 -5.59 11.94 -0.72
N VAL A 285 -5.10 11.86 0.51
CA VAL A 285 -4.44 12.96 1.22
C VAL A 285 -3.05 13.22 0.59
N GLU A 286 -2.56 12.26 -0.20
CA GLU A 286 -1.31 12.33 -0.94
C GLU A 286 -1.57 11.96 -2.40
N VAL A 287 -0.75 12.52 -3.28
CA VAL A 287 -0.86 12.30 -4.72
C VAL A 287 0.51 12.07 -5.35
N ASP A 288 0.48 11.35 -6.47
CA ASP A 288 1.63 11.11 -7.33
C ASP A 288 1.42 11.72 -8.72
N ARG A 289 2.52 11.97 -9.43
CA ARG A 289 2.55 12.60 -10.76
C ARG A 289 3.53 11.87 -11.68
N ALA A 290 3.07 11.52 -12.88
CA ALA A 290 3.94 11.12 -13.97
C ALA A 290 4.72 12.35 -14.46
N GLN A 291 6.03 12.20 -14.69
CA GLN A 291 6.91 13.27 -15.15
C GLN A 291 7.74 12.80 -16.34
N VAL A 292 8.07 13.71 -17.26
CA VAL A 292 8.96 13.43 -18.39
C VAL A 292 10.41 13.46 -17.90
N THR A 293 10.96 12.29 -17.58
CA THR A 293 12.37 12.13 -17.21
C THR A 293 12.98 10.98 -18.01
N ALA A 294 14.32 10.90 -18.04
CA ALA A 294 15.03 9.81 -18.70
C ALA A 294 14.73 8.43 -18.06
N SER A 295 14.32 8.40 -16.79
CA SER A 295 14.01 7.15 -16.07
C SER A 295 12.54 6.74 -16.18
N THR A 296 11.65 7.60 -16.67
CA THR A 296 10.22 7.27 -16.75
C THR A 296 9.98 6.13 -17.76
N PRO A 297 9.32 5.02 -17.36
CA PRO A 297 9.01 3.90 -18.25
C PRO A 297 8.25 4.36 -19.50
N ARG A 298 8.52 3.71 -20.64
CA ARG A 298 7.86 3.98 -21.92
C ARG A 298 7.42 2.68 -22.60
N PRO A 299 6.29 2.67 -23.33
CA PRO A 299 5.32 3.77 -23.47
C PRO A 299 4.51 4.01 -22.19
N LEU A 300 4.23 5.29 -21.85
CA LEU A 300 3.39 5.65 -20.70
C LEU A 300 2.20 6.51 -21.12
N GLN A 301 1.01 6.02 -20.77
CA GLN A 301 -0.27 6.62 -21.04
C GLN A 301 -0.83 7.24 -19.76
N VAL A 302 -0.93 8.56 -19.71
CA VAL A 302 -1.68 9.27 -18.69
C VAL A 302 -3.15 9.30 -19.09
N VAL A 303 -4.01 8.78 -18.23
CA VAL A 303 -5.45 8.58 -18.51
C VAL A 303 -6.34 9.58 -17.78
N ALA A 304 -5.81 10.14 -16.69
CA ALA A 304 -6.38 11.22 -15.92
C ALA A 304 -5.29 12.21 -15.52
N ARG A 305 -5.62 13.49 -15.53
CA ARG A 305 -4.76 14.59 -15.10
C ARG A 305 -5.62 15.60 -14.38
N SER A 306 -5.23 15.94 -13.17
CA SER A 306 -6.08 16.71 -12.28
C SER A 306 -5.28 17.81 -11.60
N ARG A 307 -5.81 19.02 -11.61
CA ARG A 307 -5.26 20.11 -10.80
C ARG A 307 -5.62 19.84 -9.35
N THR A 308 -4.63 19.94 -8.45
CA THR A 308 -4.79 19.67 -7.02
C THR A 308 -4.06 20.71 -6.22
N THR A 309 -4.53 21.00 -5.01
CA THR A 309 -3.74 21.80 -4.07
C THR A 309 -2.64 20.92 -3.46
N CYS A 310 -1.54 21.56 -3.08
CA CYS A 310 -0.43 21.00 -2.34
C CYS A 310 -0.08 21.97 -1.20
N GLY A 311 -0.64 21.74 -0.02
CA GLY A 311 -0.68 22.77 1.03
C GLY A 311 -1.33 24.05 0.50
N SER A 312 -0.56 25.14 0.49
CA SER A 312 -0.97 26.45 -0.05
C SER A 312 -0.71 26.64 -1.55
N THR A 313 -0.04 25.69 -2.21
CA THR A 313 0.34 25.79 -3.62
C THR A 313 -0.58 24.95 -4.51
N SER A 314 -0.50 25.12 -5.83
CA SER A 314 -1.18 24.25 -6.81
C SER A 314 -0.16 23.34 -7.49
N THR A 315 -0.54 22.08 -7.71
CA THR A 315 0.21 21.15 -8.55
C THR A 315 -0.75 20.26 -9.37
N TRP A 316 -0.21 19.20 -9.98
CA TRP A 316 -0.91 18.20 -10.75
C TRP A 316 -0.76 16.82 -10.13
N SER A 317 -1.84 16.04 -10.21
CA SER A 317 -1.81 14.59 -10.01
C SER A 317 -2.23 13.91 -11.32
N THR A 318 -1.74 12.70 -11.53
CA THR A 318 -2.09 11.90 -12.71
C THR A 318 -2.51 10.49 -12.30
N SER A 319 -3.29 9.83 -13.15
CA SER A 319 -3.29 8.36 -13.21
C SER A 319 -2.62 7.91 -14.49
N SER A 320 -1.80 6.88 -14.41
CA SER A 320 -0.99 6.40 -15.53
C SER A 320 -1.10 4.91 -15.73
N TYR A 321 -0.86 4.49 -16.97
CA TYR A 321 -0.74 3.11 -17.38
C TYR A 321 0.48 2.96 -18.29
N TYR A 322 1.35 2.00 -18.01
CA TYR A 322 2.46 1.64 -18.90
C TYR A 322 2.54 0.13 -19.09
N THR A 323 3.19 -0.30 -20.16
CA THR A 323 3.38 -1.72 -20.49
C THR A 323 4.85 -2.04 -20.70
N VAL A 324 5.26 -3.25 -20.35
CA VAL A 324 6.66 -3.72 -20.48
C VAL A 324 6.77 -4.87 -21.48
N LYS A 325 8.01 -5.24 -21.86
CA LYS A 325 8.29 -6.29 -22.85
C LYS A 325 7.69 -7.66 -22.51
N SER A 326 7.50 -7.96 -21.23
CA SER A 326 6.84 -9.20 -20.77
C SER A 326 5.34 -9.27 -21.08
N GLY A 327 4.75 -8.17 -21.53
CA GLY A 327 3.31 -8.02 -21.72
C GLY A 327 2.58 -7.60 -20.44
N ALA A 328 3.25 -7.48 -19.28
CA ALA A 328 2.61 -6.94 -18.09
C ALA A 328 2.18 -5.49 -18.29
N GLY A 329 0.98 -5.16 -17.80
CA GLY A 329 0.50 -3.79 -17.66
C GLY A 329 0.61 -3.32 -16.22
N VAL A 330 0.96 -2.04 -16.06
CA VAL A 330 1.07 -1.39 -14.75
C VAL A 330 0.16 -0.18 -14.70
N PHE A 331 -0.83 -0.20 -13.80
CA PHE A 331 -1.78 0.90 -13.60
C PHE A 331 -1.57 1.54 -12.23
N SER A 332 -1.45 2.87 -12.19
CA SER A 332 -1.31 3.65 -10.97
C SER A 332 -2.38 4.72 -10.90
N THR A 333 -3.13 4.76 -9.80
CA THR A 333 -4.18 5.76 -9.59
C THR A 333 -3.59 7.11 -9.21
N GLY A 334 -2.46 7.10 -8.50
CA GLY A 334 -1.72 8.30 -8.09
C GLY A 334 -2.41 9.09 -6.98
N SER A 335 -3.29 8.44 -6.21
CA SER A 335 -3.90 9.06 -5.04
C SER A 335 -4.35 8.05 -3.98
N MET A 336 -4.04 8.32 -2.72
CA MET A 336 -4.58 7.57 -1.57
C MET A 336 -6.12 7.67 -1.48
N GLY A 337 -6.68 8.77 -1.99
CA GLY A 337 -8.08 9.13 -2.00
C GLY A 337 -8.90 8.21 -2.88
N TRP A 338 -8.26 7.50 -3.81
CA TRP A 338 -8.89 6.44 -4.59
C TRP A 338 -9.62 5.44 -3.68
N ILE A 339 -8.93 4.91 -2.66
CA ILE A 339 -9.57 4.00 -1.71
C ILE A 339 -10.21 4.76 -0.55
N LEU A 340 -9.48 5.71 0.07
CA LEU A 340 -9.93 6.39 1.29
C LEU A 340 -11.27 7.12 1.10
N ARG A 341 -11.47 7.72 -0.08
CA ARG A 341 -12.66 8.50 -0.42
C ARG A 341 -13.48 7.86 -1.50
N GLY A 342 -12.86 7.51 -2.62
CA GLY A 342 -13.55 6.93 -3.77
C GLY A 342 -14.35 5.70 -3.37
N LEU A 343 -13.74 4.78 -2.64
CA LEU A 343 -14.39 3.57 -2.09
C LEU A 343 -14.84 3.70 -0.63
N GLY A 344 -14.60 4.85 0.00
CA GLY A 344 -14.96 5.11 1.39
C GLY A 344 -16.45 5.43 1.56
N ALA A 345 -16.95 5.29 2.80
CA ALA A 345 -18.37 5.50 3.11
C ALA A 345 -18.86 6.94 2.84
N ALA A 346 -17.97 7.93 2.84
CA ALA A 346 -18.29 9.34 2.60
C ALA A 346 -18.24 9.76 1.12
N SER A 347 -18.03 8.81 0.19
CA SER A 347 -17.96 9.09 -1.25
C SER A 347 -19.28 9.58 -1.81
N SER A 348 -19.25 10.51 -2.77
CA SER A 348 -20.44 10.77 -3.59
C SER A 348 -20.79 9.53 -4.43
N LYS A 349 -22.07 9.27 -4.68
CA LYS A 349 -22.50 8.12 -5.52
C LYS A 349 -21.80 8.10 -6.88
N ARG A 350 -21.58 9.27 -7.48
CA ARG A 350 -20.85 9.42 -8.76
C ARG A 350 -19.38 9.00 -8.63
N SER A 351 -18.67 9.50 -7.61
CA SER A 351 -17.28 9.12 -7.34
C SER A 351 -17.15 7.63 -7.02
N ALA A 352 -18.02 7.10 -6.14
CA ALA A 352 -18.04 5.70 -5.76
C ALA A 352 -18.27 4.76 -6.94
N ASN A 353 -19.23 5.09 -7.82
CA ASN A 353 -19.51 4.29 -9.00
C ASN A 353 -18.32 4.29 -9.96
N PHE A 354 -17.71 5.46 -10.23
CA PHE A 354 -16.55 5.53 -11.11
C PHE A 354 -15.37 4.74 -10.55
N VAL A 355 -14.91 5.07 -9.35
CA VAL A 355 -13.76 4.42 -8.70
C VAL A 355 -14.02 2.93 -8.53
N GLY A 356 -15.24 2.56 -8.12
CA GLY A 356 -15.66 1.17 -8.00
C GLY A 356 -15.57 0.40 -9.31
N THR A 357 -16.12 0.94 -10.40
CA THR A 357 -16.10 0.29 -11.71
C THR A 357 -14.67 0.16 -12.25
N VAL A 358 -13.85 1.21 -12.11
CA VAL A 358 -12.44 1.15 -12.57
C VAL A 358 -11.63 0.14 -11.75
N THR A 359 -11.85 0.08 -10.43
CA THR A 359 -11.22 -0.92 -9.55
C THR A 359 -11.63 -2.34 -9.93
N ASP A 360 -12.90 -2.57 -10.24
CA ASP A 360 -13.38 -3.89 -10.67
C ASP A 360 -12.79 -4.28 -12.03
N ASN A 361 -12.73 -3.33 -12.96
CA ASN A 361 -12.13 -3.56 -14.27
C ASN A 361 -10.66 -3.94 -14.15
N VAL A 362 -9.85 -3.21 -13.36
CA VAL A 362 -8.41 -3.54 -13.25
C VAL A 362 -8.21 -4.95 -12.67
N LEU A 363 -8.97 -5.31 -11.63
CA LEU A 363 -8.89 -6.64 -11.03
C LEU A 363 -9.30 -7.75 -12.02
N ARG A 364 -10.37 -7.53 -12.80
CA ARG A 364 -10.83 -8.47 -13.83
C ARG A 364 -9.82 -8.63 -14.97
N GLU A 365 -9.25 -7.53 -15.46
CA GLU A 365 -8.27 -7.57 -16.55
C GLU A 365 -6.96 -8.21 -16.09
N MET A 366 -6.49 -7.92 -14.88
CA MET A 366 -5.32 -8.59 -14.28
C MET A 366 -5.53 -10.12 -14.24
N ALA A 367 -6.70 -10.58 -13.81
CA ALA A 367 -6.99 -12.01 -13.66
C ALA A 367 -6.94 -12.80 -14.98
N LYS A 368 -7.16 -12.15 -16.13
CA LYS A 368 -7.11 -12.80 -17.46
C LYS A 368 -5.69 -13.11 -17.91
N GLY A 369 -4.69 -12.40 -17.43
CA GLY A 369 -3.31 -12.49 -17.91
C GLY A 369 -2.67 -11.11 -18.13
N PRO A 370 -1.48 -11.05 -18.74
CA PRO A 370 -0.74 -9.81 -18.91
C PRO A 370 -1.57 -8.77 -19.72
N MET A 371 -1.96 -7.67 -19.08
CA MET A 371 -2.85 -6.64 -19.64
C MET A 371 -2.24 -5.94 -20.85
N GLY A 372 -0.91 -5.81 -20.90
CA GLY A 372 -0.21 -5.14 -22.00
C GLY A 372 -0.25 -5.89 -23.33
N LEU A 373 -0.57 -7.19 -23.33
CA LEU A 373 -0.76 -7.95 -24.57
C LEU A 373 -2.09 -7.61 -25.26
N SER A 374 -3.17 -7.45 -24.50
CA SER A 374 -4.49 -7.09 -25.04
C SER A 374 -4.73 -5.58 -25.07
N HIS A 375 -4.05 -4.83 -24.22
CA HIS A 375 -4.18 -3.39 -24.04
C HIS A 375 -2.79 -2.74 -23.96
N PRO A 376 -2.03 -2.68 -25.06
CA PRO A 376 -0.73 -2.00 -25.08
C PRO A 376 -0.90 -0.52 -24.72
N ALA A 377 0.02 0.03 -23.92
CA ALA A 377 -0.05 1.44 -23.54
C ALA A 377 0.27 2.35 -24.74
N VAL A 378 -0.51 3.41 -24.91
CA VAL A 378 -0.27 4.43 -25.95
C VAL A 378 0.38 5.64 -25.31
N ASN A 379 1.65 5.89 -25.66
CA ASN A 379 2.42 7.00 -25.09
C ASN A 379 1.75 8.34 -25.40
N ASN A 380 1.40 9.10 -24.37
CA ASN A 380 0.91 10.47 -24.50
C ASN A 380 1.58 11.45 -23.52
N LEU A 381 2.49 10.96 -22.68
CA LEU A 381 3.13 11.76 -21.63
C LEU A 381 3.82 13.02 -22.19
N ASP A 382 4.47 12.93 -23.34
CA ASP A 382 5.21 14.06 -23.95
C ASP A 382 4.28 15.17 -24.47
N SER A 383 3.07 14.79 -24.89
CA SER A 383 2.06 15.74 -25.38
C SER A 383 1.34 16.49 -24.26
N LEU A 384 1.40 15.93 -23.05
CA LEU A 384 0.85 16.58 -21.87
C LEU A 384 1.95 17.49 -21.36
N SER A 385 1.79 18.79 -21.56
CA SER A 385 2.60 19.82 -20.90
C SER A 385 2.42 19.71 -19.38
N LEU A 386 3.12 18.74 -18.80
CA LEU A 386 3.28 18.48 -17.38
C LEU A 386 4.51 19.22 -16.84
N GLY A 387 5.06 20.18 -17.58
CA GLY A 387 6.01 21.16 -17.07
C GLY A 387 5.27 22.25 -16.31
N GLY A 388 5.78 22.59 -15.13
CA GLY A 388 5.17 23.47 -14.14
C GLY A 388 5.71 23.11 -12.78
#